data_AF-A0A0W8D755-F1
#
_entry.id   AF-A0A0W8D755-F1
#
_cell.length_a   1.000
_cell.length_b   1.000
_cell.length_c   1.000
_cell.angle_alpha   90.00
_cell.angle_beta   90.00
_cell.angle_gamma   90.00
#
_symmetry.space_group_name_H-M   'P 1'
#
loop_
_entity.id
_entity.type
_entity.pdbx_description
1 polymer ?
#
loop_
_entity_poly.entity_id
_entity_poly.type
_entity_poly.pdbx_seq_one_letter_code
_entity_poly.pdbx_strand_id
1 'polypeptide(L)'
;MADTSDIYDDVWTKYFDSKEDLELPNGDTTLDTRPINTKRKYDGYQNEFVQWCTSRGFQDKDTVTGGKLHLFLSSMVIGRKSKKNAEKTVGGSTVCGYVNALVDLYNQQVTLRTNSNPHPRTTAVKQLIKNVQATTTQTKKKNYEDRGIGSLLDGYSSVQQFQQICDAFLTLNDLRGRVAFLLSHFGLLRGENVRDLEFADMFSQKLDGEGYQTCTALVLLIQHGKTNTFGKMQHVGYMRNKDVRICPVGAAAFYFFHLFHVDREPFPSFAKSQDWYDLKFLRGRQRTKAITYDTHKRATRPCSSIWVYHLTKKRISIVSRECGSSSALT
;
A
#
# COMPACT_ATOMS: atom_id res chain seq x y z
N MET A 1 -5.84 23.42 16.26
CA MET A 1 -6.08 21.98 16.08
C MET A 1 -6.57 21.79 14.66
N ALA A 2 -5.70 21.33 13.76
CA ALA A 2 -6.07 21.09 12.37
C ALA A 2 -6.89 19.79 12.28
N ASP A 3 -8.03 19.88 11.62
CA ASP A 3 -9.00 18.81 11.45
C ASP A 3 -8.41 17.71 10.55
N THR A 4 -8.34 16.48 11.06
CA THR A 4 -7.76 15.35 10.33
C THR A 4 -8.72 14.75 9.30
N SER A 5 -9.94 15.30 9.16
CA SER A 5 -10.85 14.99 8.04
C SER A 5 -10.36 15.52 6.70
N ASP A 6 -9.53 16.58 6.70
CA ASP A 6 -9.14 17.28 5.47
C ASP A 6 -8.03 16.55 4.70
N ILE A 7 -7.27 15.67 5.35
CA ILE A 7 -6.13 14.96 4.73
C ILE A 7 -6.61 13.85 3.77
N TYR A 8 -7.76 13.23 4.04
CA TYR A 8 -8.30 12.16 3.18
C TYR A 8 -9.00 12.70 1.93
N ASP A 9 -9.61 13.89 2.00
CA ASP A 9 -10.12 14.59 0.82
C ASP A 9 -8.95 15.18 0.01
N ASP A 10 -7.90 15.71 0.64
CA ASP A 10 -6.80 16.40 -0.07
C ASP A 10 -5.91 15.46 -0.90
N VAL A 11 -5.60 14.25 -0.41
CA VAL A 11 -4.74 13.29 -1.17
C VAL A 11 -5.47 12.70 -2.38
N TRP A 12 -6.77 12.38 -2.27
CA TRP A 12 -7.53 11.79 -3.38
C TRP A 12 -8.07 12.83 -4.35
N THR A 13 -8.34 14.05 -3.88
CA THR A 13 -8.74 15.16 -4.75
C THR A 13 -7.54 15.65 -5.54
N LYS A 14 -6.36 15.88 -4.92
CA LYS A 14 -5.13 16.25 -5.66
C LYS A 14 -4.66 15.21 -6.68
N TYR A 15 -4.82 13.92 -6.38
CA TYR A 15 -4.41 12.85 -7.29
C TYR A 15 -5.31 12.74 -8.54
N PHE A 16 -6.51 13.33 -8.52
CA PHE A 16 -7.45 13.32 -9.65
C PHE A 16 -7.61 14.71 -10.31
N ASP A 17 -7.55 15.81 -9.56
CA ASP A 17 -7.50 17.17 -10.10
C ASP A 17 -6.21 17.39 -10.91
N SER A 18 -5.08 16.76 -10.54
CA SER A 18 -3.86 16.78 -11.36
C SER A 18 -3.96 16.04 -12.70
N LYS A 19 -5.07 15.33 -12.95
CA LYS A 19 -5.39 14.74 -14.27
C LYS A 19 -6.40 15.58 -15.07
N GLU A 20 -6.95 16.67 -14.53
CA GLU A 20 -7.86 17.55 -15.27
C GLU A 20 -7.13 18.40 -16.33
N ASP A 21 -5.80 18.56 -16.24
CA ASP A 21 -5.01 19.46 -17.10
C ASP A 21 -4.11 18.78 -18.15
N LEU A 22 -4.27 17.48 -18.41
CA LEU A 22 -3.47 16.78 -19.41
C LEU A 22 -4.36 16.20 -20.51
N GLU A 23 -4.32 16.83 -21.69
CA GLU A 23 -4.67 16.17 -22.95
C GLU A 23 -3.92 14.83 -23.01
N LEU A 24 -4.65 13.72 -22.85
CA LEU A 24 -4.05 12.39 -22.80
C LEU A 24 -3.59 11.99 -24.21
N PRO A 25 -2.31 11.67 -24.43
CA PRO A 25 -1.86 11.11 -25.69
C PRO A 25 -2.40 9.67 -25.83
N ASN A 26 -2.94 9.35 -27.01
CA ASN A 26 -3.30 8.03 -27.57
C ASN A 26 -3.63 6.90 -26.55
N GLY A 27 -4.93 6.62 -26.39
CA GLY A 27 -5.50 5.77 -25.34
C GLY A 27 -5.12 4.28 -25.29
N ASP A 28 -4.36 3.77 -26.26
CA ASP A 28 -3.91 2.36 -26.27
C ASP A 28 -2.85 2.08 -25.17
N THR A 29 -2.01 3.06 -24.85
CA THR A 29 -0.90 2.91 -23.89
C THR A 29 -1.34 2.87 -22.41
N THR A 30 -2.54 3.37 -22.09
CA THR A 30 -3.01 3.51 -20.69
C THR A 30 -3.71 2.27 -20.13
N LEU A 31 -4.25 1.41 -20.99
CA LEU A 31 -4.96 0.19 -20.59
C LEU A 31 -3.99 -0.97 -20.34
N ASP A 32 -2.89 -1.04 -21.09
CA ASP A 32 -1.87 -2.09 -20.98
C ASP A 32 -0.87 -1.88 -19.85
N THR A 33 -0.69 -0.63 -19.39
CA THR A 33 0.23 -0.30 -18.29
C THR A 33 -0.38 -0.49 -16.89
N ARG A 34 -1.65 -0.90 -16.81
CA ARG A 34 -2.36 -1.02 -15.52
C ARG A 34 -1.93 -2.27 -14.73
N PRO A 35 -1.76 -2.16 -13.40
CA PRO A 35 -1.55 -3.33 -12.55
C PRO A 35 -2.67 -4.38 -12.71
N ILE A 36 -2.28 -5.64 -12.91
CA ILE A 36 -3.17 -6.79 -13.19
C ILE A 36 -4.35 -6.88 -12.20
N ASN A 37 -4.07 -6.64 -10.92
CA ASN A 37 -5.10 -6.70 -9.87
C ASN A 37 -6.14 -5.57 -9.98
N THR A 38 -5.74 -4.39 -10.45
CA THR A 38 -6.66 -3.28 -10.69
C THR A 38 -7.50 -3.56 -11.92
N LYS A 39 -6.91 -4.10 -13.00
CA LYS A 39 -7.62 -4.53 -14.21
C LYS A 39 -8.72 -5.54 -13.87
N ARG A 40 -8.35 -6.68 -13.27
CA ARG A 40 -9.30 -7.71 -12.83
C ARG A 40 -10.44 -7.17 -11.94
N LYS A 41 -10.13 -6.22 -11.05
CA LYS A 41 -11.13 -5.61 -10.18
C LYS A 41 -12.09 -4.71 -10.95
N TYR A 42 -11.57 -3.91 -11.87
CA TYR A 42 -12.36 -2.98 -12.68
C TYR A 42 -13.23 -3.74 -13.67
N ASP A 43 -12.67 -4.76 -14.35
CA ASP A 43 -13.41 -5.64 -15.26
C ASP A 43 -14.63 -6.24 -14.56
N GLY A 44 -14.47 -6.74 -13.32
CA GLY A 44 -15.58 -7.25 -12.53
C GLY A 44 -16.69 -6.23 -12.26
N TYR A 45 -16.33 -4.97 -11.99
CA TYR A 45 -17.30 -3.90 -11.75
C TYR A 45 -17.97 -3.40 -13.04
N GLN A 46 -17.20 -3.27 -14.12
CA GLN A 46 -17.68 -2.86 -15.43
C GLN A 46 -18.64 -3.92 -15.99
N ASN A 47 -18.32 -5.21 -15.89
CA ASN A 47 -19.20 -6.30 -16.32
C ASN A 47 -20.55 -6.29 -15.58
N GLU A 48 -20.55 -6.05 -14.26
CA GLU A 48 -21.80 -5.92 -13.49
C GLU A 48 -22.67 -4.75 -13.99
N PHE A 49 -22.05 -3.62 -14.34
CA PHE A 49 -22.75 -2.46 -14.88
C PHE A 49 -23.31 -2.70 -16.28
N VAL A 50 -22.52 -3.31 -17.17
CA VAL A 50 -22.93 -3.64 -18.54
C VAL A 50 -24.12 -4.60 -18.49
N GLN A 51 -24.04 -5.67 -17.70
CA GLN A 51 -25.15 -6.62 -17.50
C GLN A 51 -26.41 -5.92 -16.96
N TRP A 52 -26.24 -5.03 -16.00
CA TRP A 52 -27.36 -4.24 -15.47
C TRP A 52 -27.98 -3.34 -16.54
N CYS A 53 -27.18 -2.66 -17.36
CA CYS A 53 -27.68 -1.84 -18.46
C CYS A 53 -28.48 -2.66 -19.49
N THR A 54 -27.96 -3.83 -19.87
CA THR A 54 -28.64 -4.77 -20.77
C THR A 54 -29.98 -5.22 -20.19
N SER A 55 -30.01 -5.57 -18.90
CA SER A 55 -31.26 -6.01 -18.23
C SER A 55 -32.33 -4.92 -18.15
N ARG A 56 -31.92 -3.65 -18.10
CA ARG A 56 -32.82 -2.49 -18.05
C ARG A 56 -33.29 -2.03 -19.43
N GLY A 57 -32.65 -2.49 -20.50
CA GLY A 57 -33.03 -2.16 -21.88
C GLY A 57 -32.81 -0.69 -22.25
N PHE A 58 -31.77 -0.03 -21.72
CA PHE A 58 -31.47 1.35 -22.07
C PHE A 58 -31.16 1.49 -23.58
N GLN A 59 -31.68 2.54 -24.22
CA GLN A 59 -31.50 2.77 -25.66
C GLN A 59 -30.02 2.98 -26.05
N ASP A 60 -29.28 3.70 -25.21
CA ASP A 60 -27.85 3.97 -25.30
C ASP A 60 -27.00 2.83 -24.67
N LYS A 61 -27.61 1.67 -24.43
CA LYS A 61 -26.96 0.44 -23.94
C LYS A 61 -26.10 0.68 -22.70
N ASP A 62 -24.82 0.35 -22.76
CA ASP A 62 -23.82 0.44 -21.70
C ASP A 62 -23.04 1.77 -21.69
N THR A 63 -23.48 2.76 -22.46
CA THR A 63 -22.92 4.12 -22.41
C THR A 63 -23.00 4.66 -20.98
N VAL A 64 -21.85 5.02 -20.41
CA VAL A 64 -21.75 5.51 -19.04
C VAL A 64 -22.19 6.96 -18.97
N THR A 65 -23.22 7.24 -18.19
CA THR A 65 -23.70 8.61 -17.91
C THR A 65 -23.78 8.84 -16.41
N GLY A 66 -23.78 10.10 -15.98
CA GLY A 66 -23.92 10.43 -14.56
C GLY A 66 -25.21 9.91 -13.93
N GLY A 67 -26.32 9.96 -14.69
CA GLY A 67 -27.61 9.43 -14.26
C GLY A 67 -27.60 7.91 -14.08
N LYS A 68 -27.05 7.18 -15.06
CA LYS A 68 -26.91 5.71 -14.97
C LYS A 68 -25.96 5.30 -13.85
N LEU A 69 -24.83 5.99 -13.68
CA LEU A 69 -23.90 5.74 -12.58
C LEU A 69 -24.60 5.91 -11.24
N HIS A 70 -25.31 7.03 -11.03
CA HIS A 70 -26.04 7.28 -9.80
C HIS A 70 -27.10 6.19 -9.55
N LEU A 71 -27.93 5.88 -10.55
CA LEU A 71 -29.01 4.90 -10.46
C LEU A 71 -28.48 3.48 -10.20
N PHE A 72 -27.39 3.09 -10.86
CA PHE A 72 -26.74 1.80 -10.64
C PHE A 72 -26.22 1.68 -9.21
N LEU A 73 -25.53 2.71 -8.71
CA LEU A 73 -25.01 2.71 -7.34
C LEU A 73 -26.14 2.63 -6.32
N SER A 74 -27.20 3.43 -6.47
CA SER A 74 -28.31 3.48 -5.53
C SER A 74 -29.16 2.21 -5.53
N SER A 75 -29.35 1.57 -6.69
CA SER A 75 -30.24 0.40 -6.83
C SER A 75 -29.55 -0.95 -6.68
N MET A 76 -28.28 -1.09 -7.08
CA MET A 76 -27.60 -2.38 -7.14
C MET A 76 -26.45 -2.54 -6.15
N VAL A 77 -25.77 -1.45 -5.79
CA VAL A 77 -24.51 -1.51 -5.03
C VAL A 77 -24.73 -1.15 -3.57
N ILE A 78 -25.40 -0.02 -3.31
CA ILE A 78 -25.65 0.48 -1.96
C ILE A 78 -26.71 -0.40 -1.29
N GLY A 79 -26.47 -0.77 -0.03
CA GLY A 79 -27.35 -1.66 0.73
C GLY A 79 -27.15 -3.16 0.44
N ARG A 80 -26.42 -3.52 -0.62
CA ARG A 80 -26.11 -4.93 -0.93
C ARG A 80 -25.24 -5.56 0.16
N LYS A 81 -25.46 -6.84 0.45
CA LYS A 81 -24.56 -7.66 1.29
C LYS A 81 -23.22 -7.88 0.58
N SER A 82 -22.14 -7.93 1.35
CA SER A 82 -20.79 -8.17 0.83
C SER A 82 -20.66 -9.62 0.36
N LYS A 83 -20.10 -9.81 -0.84
CA LYS A 83 -19.82 -11.15 -1.39
C LYS A 83 -18.86 -11.98 -0.53
N LYS A 84 -18.06 -11.33 0.34
CA LYS A 84 -17.08 -12.01 1.23
C LYS A 84 -17.60 -12.26 2.64
N ASN A 85 -18.60 -11.50 3.09
CA ASN A 85 -19.20 -11.65 4.40
C ASN A 85 -20.67 -11.20 4.28
N ALA A 86 -21.59 -12.16 4.29
CA ALA A 86 -23.01 -11.92 4.10
C ALA A 86 -23.66 -11.11 5.24
N GLU A 87 -23.01 -10.96 6.39
CA GLU A 87 -23.48 -10.17 7.52
C GLU A 87 -23.18 -8.68 7.34
N LYS A 88 -22.18 -8.33 6.52
CA LYS A 88 -21.77 -6.94 6.30
C LYS A 88 -22.32 -6.41 4.99
N THR A 89 -22.81 -5.18 5.00
CA THR A 89 -23.16 -4.45 3.78
C THR A 89 -21.92 -3.93 3.06
N VAL A 90 -22.06 -3.64 1.78
CA VAL A 90 -21.03 -3.01 0.96
C VAL A 90 -20.68 -1.63 1.52
N GLY A 91 -19.45 -1.45 1.98
CA GLY A 91 -18.97 -0.18 2.53
C GLY A 91 -18.54 0.84 1.46
N GLY A 92 -18.35 2.10 1.89
CA GLY A 92 -18.01 3.22 1.00
C GLY A 92 -16.77 3.02 0.12
N SER A 93 -15.77 2.27 0.58
CA SER A 93 -14.56 1.97 -0.21
C SER A 93 -14.85 1.11 -1.44
N THR A 94 -15.83 0.20 -1.36
CA THR A 94 -16.27 -0.60 -2.51
C THR A 94 -17.08 0.24 -3.47
N VAL A 95 -17.96 1.11 -2.96
CA VAL A 95 -18.73 2.06 -3.79
C VAL A 95 -17.79 2.97 -4.59
N CYS A 96 -16.77 3.53 -3.95
CA CYS A 96 -15.72 4.29 -4.65
C CYS A 96 -14.99 3.44 -5.70
N GLY A 97 -14.80 2.15 -5.43
CA GLY A 97 -14.25 1.20 -6.39
C GLY A 97 -15.09 1.07 -7.67
N TYR A 98 -16.42 0.96 -7.54
CA TYR A 98 -17.33 0.96 -8.69
C TYR A 98 -17.28 2.28 -9.45
N VAL A 99 -17.33 3.42 -8.74
CA VAL A 99 -17.23 4.75 -9.36
C VAL A 99 -15.97 4.85 -10.21
N ASN A 100 -14.81 4.50 -9.66
CA ASN A 100 -13.55 4.59 -10.39
C ASN A 100 -13.50 3.66 -11.60
N ALA A 101 -14.05 2.45 -11.50
CA ALA A 101 -14.11 1.52 -12.62
C ALA A 101 -15.07 2.01 -13.73
N LEU A 102 -16.15 2.70 -13.38
CA LEU A 102 -17.10 3.24 -14.37
C LEU A 102 -16.65 4.57 -14.97
N VAL A 103 -15.95 5.41 -14.21
CA VAL A 103 -15.22 6.56 -14.76
C VAL A 103 -14.14 6.09 -15.74
N ASP A 104 -13.47 4.99 -15.43
CA ASP A 104 -12.51 4.38 -16.34
C ASP A 104 -13.17 3.89 -17.64
N LEU A 105 -14.30 3.19 -17.54
CA LEU A 105 -15.07 2.77 -18.72
C LEU A 105 -15.55 3.98 -19.53
N TYR A 106 -15.99 5.05 -18.87
CA TYR A 106 -16.34 6.31 -19.53
C TYR A 106 -15.16 6.89 -20.31
N ASN A 107 -13.97 6.97 -19.73
CA ASN A 107 -12.78 7.48 -20.42
C ASN A 107 -12.42 6.63 -21.65
N GLN A 108 -12.60 5.31 -21.59
CA GLN A 108 -12.45 4.42 -22.75
C GLN A 108 -13.49 4.75 -23.83
N GLN A 109 -14.77 4.92 -23.46
CA GLN A 109 -15.83 5.26 -24.40
C GLN A 109 -15.63 6.63 -25.05
N VAL A 110 -15.18 7.64 -24.30
CA VAL A 110 -14.83 8.97 -24.83
C VAL A 110 -13.66 8.87 -25.82
N THR A 111 -12.62 8.11 -25.47
CA THR A 111 -11.46 7.88 -26.34
C THR A 111 -11.88 7.21 -27.65
N LEU A 112 -12.76 6.22 -27.59
CA LEU A 112 -13.33 5.54 -28.75
C LEU A 112 -14.41 6.37 -29.47
N ARG A 113 -14.68 7.59 -29.00
CA ARG A 113 -15.71 8.51 -29.52
C ARG A 113 -17.13 7.90 -29.55
N THR A 114 -17.40 6.93 -28.68
CA THR A 114 -18.72 6.31 -28.52
C THR A 114 -19.57 7.01 -27.48
N ASN A 115 -18.98 7.86 -26.63
CA ASN A 115 -19.67 8.60 -25.60
C ASN A 115 -19.28 10.09 -25.62
N SER A 116 -20.28 10.96 -25.80
CA SER A 116 -20.13 12.42 -25.78
C SER A 116 -20.80 13.09 -24.56
N ASN A 117 -21.20 12.30 -23.56
CA ASN A 117 -21.84 12.82 -22.36
C ASN A 117 -20.83 13.51 -21.44
N PRO A 118 -21.30 14.43 -20.56
CA PRO A 118 -20.44 15.02 -19.53
C PRO A 118 -19.96 13.95 -18.54
N HIS A 119 -18.86 14.28 -17.87
CA HIS A 119 -18.19 13.36 -16.93
C HIS A 119 -19.17 12.76 -15.91
N PRO A 120 -19.16 11.43 -15.69
CA PRO A 120 -20.22 10.74 -14.95
C PRO A 120 -20.18 11.00 -13.43
N ARG A 121 -19.07 11.50 -12.89
CA ARG A 121 -18.95 11.86 -11.46
C ARG A 121 -19.57 13.23 -11.15
N THR A 122 -20.88 13.32 -11.34
CA THR A 122 -21.68 14.53 -11.09
C THR A 122 -21.78 14.86 -9.60
N THR A 123 -22.29 16.05 -9.27
CA THR A 123 -22.54 16.49 -7.89
C THR A 123 -23.41 15.49 -7.12
N ALA A 124 -24.42 14.91 -7.76
CA ALA A 124 -25.28 13.89 -7.16
C ALA A 124 -24.49 12.62 -6.78
N VAL A 125 -23.59 12.15 -7.67
CA VAL A 125 -22.72 11.00 -7.38
C VAL A 125 -21.76 11.32 -6.24
N LYS A 126 -21.18 12.54 -6.21
CA LYS A 126 -20.31 12.99 -5.11
C LYS A 126 -21.07 12.98 -3.77
N GLN A 127 -22.29 13.50 -3.73
CA GLN A 127 -23.15 13.49 -2.53
C GLN A 127 -23.52 12.06 -2.10
N LEU A 128 -23.86 11.19 -3.04
CA LEU A 128 -24.16 9.79 -2.75
C LEU A 128 -22.99 9.06 -2.07
N ILE A 129 -21.76 9.28 -2.56
CA ILE A 129 -20.54 8.73 -1.95
C ILE A 129 -20.38 9.24 -0.52
N LYS A 130 -20.52 10.56 -0.29
CA LYS A 130 -20.43 11.17 1.05
C LYS A 130 -21.46 10.57 2.01
N ASN A 131 -22.70 10.39 1.56
CA ASN A 131 -23.76 9.79 2.37
C ASN A 131 -23.46 8.34 2.76
N VAL A 132 -22.93 7.53 1.84
CA VAL A 132 -22.52 6.14 2.14
C VAL A 132 -21.35 6.11 3.13
N GLN A 133 -20.38 7.01 2.99
CA GLN A 133 -19.24 7.10 3.91
C GLN A 133 -19.67 7.53 5.32
N ALA A 134 -20.54 8.56 5.40
CA ALA A 134 -21.14 8.99 6.66
C ALA A 134 -21.95 7.86 7.32
N THR A 135 -22.77 7.16 6.53
CA THR A 135 -23.56 6.01 7.01
C THR A 135 -22.65 4.89 7.52
N THR A 136 -21.59 4.55 6.78
CA THR A 136 -20.61 3.54 7.21
C THR A 136 -20.00 3.91 8.57
N THR A 137 -19.64 5.18 8.75
CA THR A 137 -19.09 5.69 10.02
C THR A 137 -20.12 5.64 11.15
N GLN A 138 -21.37 6.03 10.88
CA GLN A 138 -22.47 5.93 11.85
C GLN A 138 -22.79 4.48 12.21
N THR A 139 -22.79 3.55 11.25
CA THR A 139 -22.99 2.11 11.50
C THR A 139 -21.89 1.55 12.39
N LYS A 140 -20.62 1.87 12.11
CA LYS A 140 -19.50 1.48 12.99
C LYS A 140 -19.68 2.03 14.40
N LYS A 141 -20.11 3.29 14.52
CA LYS A 141 -20.41 3.93 15.82
C LYS A 141 -21.58 3.24 16.55
N LYS A 142 -22.67 2.91 15.86
CA LYS A 142 -23.85 2.21 16.42
C LYS A 142 -23.52 0.77 16.85
N ASN A 143 -22.66 0.11 16.10
CA ASN A 143 -22.19 -1.24 16.41
C ASN A 143 -21.13 -1.26 17.50
N TYR A 144 -20.74 -0.10 18.04
CA TYR A 144 -19.63 0.06 18.98
C TYR A 144 -18.36 -0.66 18.49
N GLU A 145 -18.12 -0.66 17.17
CA GLU A 145 -16.87 -1.19 16.63
C GLU A 145 -15.72 -0.36 17.21
N ASP A 146 -14.75 -1.06 17.81
CA ASP A 146 -13.60 -0.41 18.45
C ASP A 146 -12.86 0.47 17.44
N ARG A 147 -12.73 1.76 17.77
CA ARG A 147 -12.08 2.77 16.95
C ARG A 147 -10.56 2.64 16.95
N GLY A 148 -10.01 1.95 17.96
CA GLY A 148 -8.60 1.61 18.05
C GLY A 148 -8.16 0.60 17.01
N ILE A 149 -9.09 -0.14 16.39
CA ILE A 149 -8.82 -1.13 15.34
C ILE A 149 -8.09 -0.50 14.15
N GLY A 150 -6.89 -1.00 13.86
CA GLY A 150 -6.05 -0.51 12.77
C GLY A 150 -5.43 0.86 13.02
N SER A 151 -5.54 1.39 14.24
CA SER A 151 -4.81 2.59 14.70
C SER A 151 -3.50 2.18 15.39
N LEU A 152 -2.73 3.16 15.86
CA LEU A 152 -1.54 2.92 16.69
C LEU A 152 -1.85 2.08 17.95
N LEU A 153 -3.09 2.15 18.46
CA LEU A 153 -3.53 1.36 19.62
C LEU A 153 -3.61 -0.14 19.34
N ASP A 154 -3.63 -0.57 18.07
CA ASP A 154 -3.66 -1.97 17.63
C ASP A 154 -2.22 -2.53 17.41
N GLY A 155 -1.19 -1.75 17.73
CA GLY A 155 0.23 -2.11 17.62
C GLY A 155 0.87 -2.48 18.96
N TYR A 156 2.19 -2.69 18.96
CA TYR A 156 2.96 -2.77 20.21
C TYR A 156 3.07 -1.38 20.84
N SER A 157 2.84 -1.30 22.14
CA SER A 157 2.78 -0.03 22.87
C SER A 157 4.03 0.24 23.72
N SER A 158 4.86 -0.78 23.96
CA SER A 158 6.08 -0.64 24.76
C SER A 158 7.34 -1.00 23.98
N VAL A 159 8.45 -0.36 24.36
CA VAL A 159 9.79 -0.69 23.86
C VAL A 159 10.16 -2.15 24.12
N GLN A 160 9.72 -2.68 25.28
CA GLN A 160 9.95 -4.08 25.63
C GLN A 160 9.22 -5.04 24.69
N GLN A 161 7.95 -4.76 24.34
CA GLN A 161 7.20 -5.56 23.37
C GLN A 161 7.84 -5.50 21.98
N PHE A 162 8.30 -4.32 21.57
CA PHE A 162 8.99 -4.15 20.29
C PHE A 162 10.30 -4.95 20.24
N GLN A 163 11.08 -4.90 21.31
CA GLN A 163 12.33 -5.66 21.42
C GLN A 163 12.05 -7.17 21.43
N GLN A 164 11.04 -7.62 22.16
CA GLN A 164 10.61 -9.03 22.17
C GLN A 164 10.22 -9.55 20.78
N ILE A 165 9.58 -8.71 19.97
CA ILE A 165 9.29 -9.03 18.56
C ILE A 165 10.60 -9.21 17.78
N CYS A 166 11.56 -8.32 17.97
CA CYS A 166 12.88 -8.39 17.31
C CYS A 166 13.68 -9.62 17.75
N ASP A 167 13.62 -9.97 19.05
CA ASP A 167 14.26 -11.13 19.64
C ASP A 167 13.63 -12.44 19.13
N ALA A 168 12.31 -12.47 18.93
CA ALA A 168 11.63 -13.62 18.36
C ALA A 168 12.12 -13.96 16.94
N PHE A 169 12.44 -12.96 16.11
CA PHE A 169 13.05 -13.23 14.81
C PHE A 169 14.44 -13.87 14.93
N LEU A 170 15.24 -13.48 15.92
CA LEU A 170 16.55 -14.09 16.18
C LEU A 170 16.39 -15.54 16.65
N THR A 171 15.47 -15.80 17.58
CA THR A 171 15.16 -17.16 18.06
C THR A 171 14.67 -18.07 16.95
N LEU A 172 13.91 -17.53 15.99
CA LEU A 172 13.43 -18.26 14.82
C LEU A 172 14.46 -18.34 13.68
N ASN A 173 15.64 -17.75 13.86
CA ASN A 173 16.69 -17.62 12.85
C ASN A 173 16.19 -17.00 11.52
N ASP A 174 15.25 -16.06 11.60
CA ASP A 174 14.69 -15.35 10.44
C ASP A 174 15.29 -13.94 10.33
N LEU A 175 16.57 -13.89 9.96
CA LEU A 175 17.30 -12.64 9.78
C LEU A 175 16.71 -11.77 8.66
N ARG A 176 16.18 -12.41 7.60
CA ARG A 176 15.52 -11.71 6.49
C ARG A 176 14.23 -11.03 6.96
N GLY A 177 13.39 -11.74 7.72
CA GLY A 177 12.18 -11.18 8.34
C GLY A 177 12.51 -10.06 9.32
N ARG A 178 13.56 -10.24 10.13
CA ARG A 178 14.03 -9.22 11.09
C ARG A 178 14.39 -7.92 10.40
N VAL A 179 15.23 -7.96 9.38
CA VAL A 179 15.65 -6.74 8.68
C VAL A 179 14.49 -6.10 7.92
N ALA A 180 13.63 -6.89 7.29
CA ALA A 180 12.43 -6.39 6.62
C ALA A 180 11.51 -5.63 7.59
N PHE A 181 11.30 -6.19 8.79
CA PHE A 181 10.51 -5.58 9.85
C PHE A 181 11.14 -4.27 10.37
N LEU A 182 12.44 -4.30 10.69
CA LEU A 182 13.14 -3.13 11.26
C LEU A 182 13.26 -1.98 10.25
N LEU A 183 13.60 -2.26 8.99
CA LEU A 183 13.64 -1.23 7.94
C LEU A 183 12.25 -0.65 7.69
N SER A 184 11.21 -1.49 7.67
CA SER A 184 9.84 -1.03 7.49
C SER A 184 9.37 -0.17 8.66
N HIS A 185 9.71 -0.55 9.90
CA HIS A 185 9.31 0.18 11.09
C HIS A 185 9.99 1.56 11.17
N PHE A 186 11.32 1.59 11.19
CA PHE A 186 12.07 2.84 11.37
C PHE A 186 12.00 3.75 10.15
N GLY A 187 11.84 3.18 8.95
CA GLY A 187 11.68 3.96 7.73
C GLY A 187 10.22 4.32 7.40
N LEU A 188 9.26 3.86 8.20
CA LEU A 188 7.82 3.98 7.92
C LEU A 188 7.42 3.50 6.52
N LEU A 189 8.09 2.43 6.08
CA LEU A 189 7.95 1.91 4.74
C LEU A 189 6.80 0.93 4.64
N ARG A 190 6.16 0.94 3.48
CA ARG A 190 5.24 -0.12 3.10
C ARG A 190 6.04 -1.38 2.84
N GLY A 191 5.48 -2.52 3.22
CA GLY A 191 6.09 -3.81 2.92
C GLY A 191 6.25 -4.12 1.43
N GLU A 192 5.71 -3.31 0.49
CA GLU A 192 6.04 -3.37 -0.95
C GLU A 192 7.41 -2.74 -1.21
N ASN A 193 7.61 -1.48 -0.80
CA ASN A 193 8.88 -0.76 -0.97
C ASN A 193 10.09 -1.57 -0.46
N VAL A 194 9.97 -2.19 0.71
CA VAL A 194 11.09 -2.96 1.30
C VAL A 194 11.35 -4.28 0.55
N ARG A 195 10.32 -4.88 -0.07
CA ARG A 195 10.48 -6.10 -0.87
C ARG A 195 11.13 -5.80 -2.23
N ASP A 196 10.76 -4.67 -2.80
CA ASP A 196 11.21 -4.28 -4.14
C ASP A 196 12.60 -3.61 -4.12
N LEU A 197 13.12 -3.27 -2.94
CA LEU A 197 14.44 -2.68 -2.73
C LEU A 197 15.56 -3.49 -3.39
N GLU A 198 16.37 -2.81 -4.20
CA GLU A 198 17.57 -3.32 -4.84
C GLU A 198 18.84 -2.90 -4.09
N PHE A 199 19.95 -3.58 -4.33
CA PHE A 199 21.23 -3.14 -3.78
C PHE A 199 21.61 -1.74 -4.28
N ALA A 200 21.26 -1.39 -5.52
CA ALA A 200 21.50 -0.06 -6.10
C ALA A 200 20.75 1.07 -5.39
N ASP A 201 19.65 0.75 -4.69
CA ASP A 201 18.88 1.72 -3.92
C ASP A 201 19.52 2.01 -2.55
N MET A 202 20.60 1.31 -2.17
CA MET A 202 21.22 1.39 -0.84
C MET A 202 22.59 2.04 -0.93
N PHE A 203 22.83 3.06 -0.11
CA PHE A 203 24.16 3.65 0.02
C PHE A 203 24.45 4.10 1.45
N SER A 204 25.74 4.24 1.77
CA SER A 204 26.17 4.79 3.05
C SER A 204 26.46 6.28 2.91
N GLN A 205 25.95 7.09 3.82
CA GLN A 205 26.25 8.52 3.89
C GLN A 205 26.90 8.85 5.23
N LYS A 206 28.05 9.51 5.21
CA LYS A 206 28.64 10.09 6.41
C LYS A 206 27.83 11.33 6.77
N LEU A 207 27.34 11.39 8.01
CA LEU A 207 26.63 12.54 8.54
C LEU A 207 27.63 13.43 9.28
N ASP A 208 27.82 14.64 8.75
CA ASP A 208 28.67 15.65 9.38
C ASP A 208 27.90 16.33 10.52
N GLY A 209 28.56 16.58 11.66
CA GLY A 209 27.97 17.25 12.83
C GLY A 209 27.27 16.34 13.84
N GLU A 210 27.19 15.03 13.60
CA GLU A 210 26.58 14.05 14.53
C GLU A 210 27.58 13.59 15.61
N GLY A 211 27.94 14.49 16.53
CA GLY A 211 28.71 14.20 17.74
C GLY A 211 30.22 14.02 17.56
N TYR A 212 30.87 13.47 18.59
CA TYR A 212 32.34 13.33 18.67
C TYR A 212 32.94 12.21 17.79
N GLN A 213 32.11 11.30 17.28
CA GLN A 213 32.53 10.17 16.45
C GLN A 213 31.92 10.26 15.05
N THR A 214 32.59 9.67 14.06
CA THR A 214 32.04 9.60 12.70
C THR A 214 30.74 8.79 12.68
N CYS A 215 29.64 9.43 12.30
CA CYS A 215 28.36 8.78 12.10
C CYS A 215 28.17 8.44 10.62
N THR A 216 27.99 7.15 10.31
CA THR A 216 27.63 6.68 8.97
C THR A 216 26.21 6.14 9.00
N ALA A 217 25.32 6.78 8.24
CA ALA A 217 23.95 6.34 8.05
C ALA A 217 23.84 5.38 6.86
N LEU A 218 22.96 4.40 6.98
CA LEU A 218 22.46 3.65 5.83
C LEU A 218 21.31 4.44 5.24
N VAL A 219 21.33 4.71 3.94
CA VAL A 219 20.29 5.45 3.24
C VAL A 219 19.66 4.57 2.17
N LEU A 220 18.34 4.57 2.12
CA LEU A 220 17.55 3.93 1.07
C LEU A 220 16.96 4.98 0.13
N LEU A 221 17.07 4.73 -1.17
CA LEU A 221 16.37 5.46 -2.22
C LEU A 221 15.04 4.80 -2.49
N ILE A 222 13.98 5.60 -2.51
CA ILE A 222 12.64 5.16 -2.87
C ILE A 222 12.16 6.04 -4.01
N GLN A 223 12.26 5.51 -5.22
CA GLN A 223 11.82 6.19 -6.42
C GLN A 223 10.41 5.75 -6.82
N HIS A 224 10.05 4.50 -6.55
CA HIS A 224 8.75 3.96 -6.95
C HIS A 224 7.98 3.41 -5.75
N GLY A 225 6.68 3.66 -5.75
CA GLY A 225 5.76 3.11 -4.79
C GLY A 225 4.33 3.50 -5.15
N LYS A 226 3.35 2.79 -4.61
CA LYS A 226 1.94 3.02 -4.98
C LYS A 226 1.45 4.47 -4.81
N THR A 227 2.03 5.23 -3.87
CA THR A 227 1.73 6.65 -3.63
C THR A 227 2.72 7.60 -4.28
N ASN A 228 3.80 7.08 -4.86
CA ASN A 228 4.85 7.85 -5.52
C ASN A 228 4.87 7.53 -7.01
N THR A 229 3.80 7.93 -7.69
CA THR A 229 3.51 7.52 -9.07
C THR A 229 4.31 8.32 -10.10
N PHE A 230 4.80 9.49 -9.70
CA PHE A 230 5.62 10.37 -10.53
C PHE A 230 7.13 10.19 -10.30
N GLY A 231 7.55 9.18 -9.52
CA GLY A 231 8.97 8.88 -9.39
C GLY A 231 9.75 9.84 -8.50
N LYS A 232 9.09 10.61 -7.61
CA LYS A 232 9.78 11.62 -6.80
C LYS A 232 10.81 10.92 -5.91
N MET A 233 12.08 11.27 -6.03
CA MET A 233 13.12 10.65 -5.22
C MET A 233 12.89 10.93 -3.73
N GLN A 234 12.73 9.87 -2.95
CA GLN A 234 12.62 9.92 -1.48
C GLN A 234 13.83 9.23 -0.87
N HIS A 235 14.33 9.79 0.22
CA HIS A 235 15.47 9.26 0.97
C HIS A 235 14.99 8.84 2.36
N VAL A 236 15.46 7.69 2.82
CA VAL A 236 15.15 7.16 4.15
C VAL A 236 16.45 6.77 4.81
N GLY A 237 16.86 7.55 5.81
CA GLY A 237 18.10 7.35 6.55
C GLY A 237 17.90 6.50 7.80
N TYR A 238 18.86 5.64 8.09
CA TYR A 238 18.92 4.80 9.27
C TYR A 238 20.26 5.01 9.98
N MET A 239 20.18 5.38 11.26
CA MET A 239 21.33 5.45 12.15
C MET A 239 21.46 4.18 12.99
N ARG A 240 22.66 3.93 13.51
CA ARG A 240 22.89 2.81 14.42
C ARG A 240 22.17 3.08 15.74
N ASN A 241 21.30 2.15 16.15
CA ASN A 241 20.67 2.20 17.45
C ASN A 241 21.67 1.78 18.54
N LYS A 242 21.62 2.42 19.71
CA LYS A 242 22.41 2.04 20.89
C LYS A 242 22.12 0.61 21.35
N ASP A 243 20.86 0.18 21.25
CA ASP A 243 20.47 -1.21 21.50
C ASP A 243 20.56 -2.03 20.20
N VAL A 244 21.51 -2.97 20.18
CA VAL A 244 21.80 -3.85 19.05
C VAL A 244 20.61 -4.73 18.67
N ARG A 245 19.74 -5.08 19.63
CA ARG A 245 18.58 -5.96 19.41
C ARG A 245 17.52 -5.33 18.52
N ILE A 246 17.46 -4.00 18.46
CA ILE A 246 16.52 -3.25 17.64
C ILE A 246 17.21 -2.43 16.53
N CYS A 247 18.51 -2.59 16.34
CA CYS A 247 19.27 -1.79 15.39
C CYS A 247 18.97 -2.18 13.93
N PRO A 248 18.38 -1.30 13.10
CA PRO A 248 18.08 -1.60 11.69
C PRO A 248 19.35 -1.77 10.85
N VAL A 249 20.38 -0.95 11.08
CA VAL A 249 21.68 -1.07 10.41
C VAL A 249 22.38 -2.38 10.78
N GLY A 250 22.34 -2.76 12.06
CA GLY A 250 22.88 -4.03 12.54
C GLY A 250 22.12 -5.23 11.98
N ALA A 251 20.80 -5.13 11.81
CA ALA A 251 20.00 -6.16 11.16
C ALA A 251 20.37 -6.37 9.69
N ALA A 252 20.60 -5.28 8.94
CA ALA A 252 21.11 -5.37 7.57
C ALA A 252 22.50 -6.01 7.53
N ALA A 253 23.40 -5.62 8.43
CA ALA A 253 24.74 -6.20 8.51
C ALA A 253 24.72 -7.71 8.80
N PHE A 254 23.92 -8.16 9.78
CA PHE A 254 23.78 -9.60 10.05
C PHE A 254 23.17 -10.36 8.89
N TYR A 255 22.21 -9.75 8.19
CA TYR A 255 21.63 -10.37 7.00
C TYR A 255 22.66 -10.48 5.87
N PHE A 256 23.46 -9.45 5.59
CA PHE A 256 24.56 -9.52 4.61
C PHE A 256 25.60 -10.56 4.98
N PHE A 257 25.99 -10.62 6.25
CA PHE A 257 26.93 -11.64 6.72
C PHE A 257 26.38 -13.05 6.47
N HIS A 258 25.11 -13.28 6.82
CA HIS A 258 24.44 -14.54 6.55
C HIS A 258 24.41 -14.88 5.05
N LEU A 259 24.05 -13.93 4.18
CA LEU A 259 24.00 -14.15 2.73
C LEU A 259 25.38 -14.53 2.15
N PHE A 260 26.41 -13.74 2.43
CA PHE A 260 27.69 -13.89 1.74
C PHE A 260 28.65 -14.87 2.41
N HIS A 261 28.62 -14.99 3.74
CA HIS A 261 29.57 -15.83 4.48
C HIS A 261 28.97 -17.18 4.87
N VAL A 262 27.69 -17.22 5.28
CA VAL A 262 27.05 -18.45 5.75
C VAL A 262 26.44 -19.22 4.57
N ASP A 263 25.58 -18.57 3.79
CA ASP A 263 24.95 -19.14 2.59
C ASP A 263 25.92 -19.24 1.40
N ARG A 264 27.12 -18.64 1.52
CA ARG A 264 28.16 -18.57 0.47
C ARG A 264 27.63 -18.04 -0.86
N GLU A 265 26.70 -17.10 -0.80
CA GLU A 265 26.23 -16.42 -2.00
C GLU A 265 27.40 -15.64 -2.62
N PRO A 266 27.58 -15.69 -3.95
CA PRO A 266 28.65 -14.94 -4.59
C PRO A 266 28.42 -13.45 -4.37
N PHE A 267 29.44 -12.81 -3.81
CA PHE A 267 29.45 -11.37 -3.61
C PHE A 267 29.28 -10.66 -4.97
N PRO A 268 28.44 -9.63 -5.07
CA PRO A 268 28.21 -8.93 -6.33
C PRO A 268 29.50 -8.35 -6.90
N SER A 269 29.68 -8.50 -8.22
CA SER A 269 30.73 -7.78 -8.94
C SER A 269 30.34 -6.31 -9.03
N PHE A 270 31.28 -5.42 -8.71
CA PHE A 270 31.13 -3.98 -8.92
C PHE A 270 31.85 -3.49 -10.19
N ALA A 271 32.30 -4.41 -11.05
CA ALA A 271 32.98 -4.05 -12.30
C ALA A 271 32.02 -3.36 -13.29
N LYS A 272 30.76 -3.82 -13.36
CA LYS A 272 29.71 -3.21 -14.18
C LYS A 272 28.42 -3.09 -13.38
N SER A 273 27.68 -1.99 -13.59
CA SER A 273 26.38 -1.76 -12.93
C SER A 273 25.39 -2.91 -13.15
N GLN A 274 25.38 -3.50 -14.34
CA GLN A 274 24.51 -4.63 -14.70
C GLN A 274 24.72 -5.87 -13.82
N ASP A 275 25.88 -6.02 -13.18
CA ASP A 275 26.20 -7.19 -12.36
C ASP A 275 25.49 -7.16 -10.99
N TRP A 276 25.00 -5.99 -10.55
CA TRP A 276 24.49 -5.81 -9.19
C TRP A 276 23.24 -4.94 -9.03
N TYR A 277 22.88 -4.12 -10.03
CA TYR A 277 21.71 -3.24 -9.95
C TYR A 277 20.40 -4.01 -9.79
N ASP A 278 20.21 -5.09 -10.57
CA ASP A 278 18.97 -5.87 -10.53
C ASP A 278 18.88 -6.83 -9.32
N LEU A 279 19.91 -6.89 -8.47
CA LEU A 279 19.93 -7.78 -7.32
C LEU A 279 19.03 -7.21 -6.22
N LYS A 280 18.08 -8.03 -5.77
CA LYS A 280 17.16 -7.64 -4.70
C LYS A 280 17.84 -7.78 -3.35
N PHE A 281 17.64 -6.77 -2.50
CA PHE A 281 18.06 -6.83 -1.10
C PHE A 281 17.37 -8.00 -0.39
N LEU A 282 16.03 -8.05 -0.44
CA LEU A 282 15.26 -9.20 0.04
C LEU A 282 15.01 -10.20 -1.09
N ARG A 283 15.97 -11.07 -1.36
CA ARG A 283 15.85 -12.04 -2.45
C ARG A 283 14.81 -13.12 -2.22
N GLY A 284 14.10 -13.45 -3.30
CA GLY A 284 13.28 -14.64 -3.45
C GLY A 284 14.13 -15.88 -3.77
N ARG A 285 13.55 -16.82 -4.53
CA ARG A 285 14.31 -17.99 -5.02
C ARG A 285 15.42 -17.59 -5.99
N GLN A 286 15.14 -16.59 -6.84
CA GLN A 286 16.13 -15.97 -7.73
C GLN A 286 16.58 -14.64 -7.12
N ARG A 287 17.86 -14.31 -7.25
CA ARG A 287 18.47 -13.10 -6.64
C ARG A 287 17.86 -11.80 -7.17
N THR A 288 17.41 -11.79 -8.42
CA THR A 288 16.80 -10.64 -9.09
C THR A 288 15.29 -10.52 -8.87
N LYS A 289 14.69 -11.42 -8.08
CA LYS A 289 13.26 -11.43 -7.82
C LYS A 289 12.97 -11.15 -6.36
N ALA A 290 12.07 -10.20 -6.12
CA ALA A 290 11.61 -9.84 -4.78
C ALA A 290 10.90 -11.02 -4.12
N ILE A 291 10.92 -11.08 -2.78
CA ILE A 291 10.07 -12.02 -2.04
C ILE A 291 8.58 -11.74 -2.30
N THR A 292 7.78 -12.80 -2.35
CA THR A 292 6.33 -12.65 -2.49
C THR A 292 5.71 -12.06 -1.24
N TYR A 293 4.58 -11.37 -1.41
CA TYR A 293 3.79 -10.83 -0.30
C TYR A 293 3.46 -11.91 0.75
N ASP A 294 3.07 -13.10 0.32
CA ASP A 294 2.74 -14.20 1.24
C ASP A 294 3.96 -14.72 2.00
N THR A 295 5.15 -14.68 1.39
CA THR A 295 6.40 -15.04 2.07
C THR A 295 6.75 -14.01 3.13
N HIS A 296 6.69 -12.72 2.80
CA HIS A 296 6.91 -11.64 3.75
C HIS A 296 5.88 -11.69 4.89
N LYS A 297 4.59 -11.89 4.57
CA LYS A 297 3.53 -12.05 5.56
C LYS A 297 3.77 -13.26 6.47
N ARG A 298 4.22 -14.40 5.92
CA ARG A 298 4.52 -15.59 6.72
C ARG A 298 5.65 -15.38 7.71
N ALA A 299 6.72 -14.67 7.33
CA ALA A 299 7.83 -14.33 8.24
C ALA A 299 7.32 -13.60 9.50
N THR A 300 6.34 -12.72 9.33
CA THR A 300 5.76 -11.96 10.45
C THR A 300 4.73 -12.73 11.29
N ARG A 301 4.29 -13.93 10.87
CA ARG A 301 3.24 -14.72 11.57
C ARG A 301 3.72 -15.43 12.84
N PRO A 302 4.86 -16.16 12.86
CA PRO A 302 5.37 -16.80 14.07
C PRO A 302 5.55 -15.81 15.23
N CYS A 303 6.04 -14.62 14.90
CA CYS A 303 6.18 -13.52 15.85
C CYS A 303 4.83 -12.97 16.35
N SER A 304 3.71 -13.24 15.67
CA SER A 304 2.36 -12.90 16.15
C SER A 304 1.71 -14.04 16.94
N SER A 305 2.08 -15.30 16.69
CA SER A 305 1.51 -16.47 17.38
C SER A 305 2.19 -16.80 18.70
N ILE A 306 3.45 -16.40 18.91
CA ILE A 306 4.11 -16.43 20.23
C ILE A 306 3.43 -15.43 21.19
N TRP A 307 2.72 -14.44 20.64
CA TRP A 307 2.02 -13.38 21.38
C TRP A 307 0.50 -13.48 21.17
N VAL A 308 -0.07 -14.62 21.61
CA VAL A 308 -1.51 -14.74 21.83
C VAL A 308 -1.84 -13.79 22.97
N TYR A 309 -2.36 -12.59 22.66
CA TYR A 309 -3.46 -11.91 23.37
C TYR A 309 -3.68 -10.47 22.86
N HIS A 310 -2.80 -9.86 22.05
CA HIS A 310 -3.01 -8.46 21.59
C HIS A 310 -2.85 -8.19 20.08
N LEU A 311 -2.42 -9.14 19.25
CA LEU A 311 -2.29 -8.92 17.79
C LEU A 311 -3.22 -9.86 17.01
N THR A 312 -4.38 -9.36 16.57
CA THR A 312 -5.34 -10.17 15.82
C THR A 312 -4.87 -10.46 14.38
N LYS A 313 -5.05 -11.71 13.93
CA LYS A 313 -4.58 -12.34 12.66
C LYS A 313 -4.84 -11.57 11.34
N LYS A 314 -5.58 -10.46 11.33
CA LYS A 314 -5.83 -9.62 10.15
C LYS A 314 -4.85 -8.46 9.97
N ARG A 315 -4.00 -8.16 10.97
CA ARG A 315 -3.55 -6.79 11.21
C ARG A 315 -2.07 -6.69 11.56
N ILE A 316 -1.22 -6.88 10.55
CA ILE A 316 0.17 -6.42 10.60
C ILE A 316 0.21 -5.21 9.67
N SER A 317 -0.01 -4.01 10.23
CA SER A 317 0.02 -2.72 9.53
C SER A 317 1.31 -2.56 8.72
N ILE A 318 2.43 -3.10 9.22
CA ILE A 318 3.75 -3.07 8.59
C ILE A 318 3.76 -3.76 7.21
N VAL A 319 2.98 -4.84 7.03
CA VAL A 319 2.95 -5.61 5.78
C VAL A 319 1.88 -5.10 4.82
N SER A 320 0.87 -4.33 5.26
CA SER A 320 -0.30 -4.01 4.40
C SER A 320 -0.88 -2.60 4.42
N ARG A 321 -0.50 -1.69 5.32
CA ARG A 321 -0.87 -0.26 5.29
C ARG A 321 -0.39 0.44 6.56
N GLU A 322 0.24 1.60 6.37
CA GLU A 322 0.40 2.72 7.30
C GLU A 322 0.66 2.33 8.77
N CYS A 323 1.93 2.41 9.18
CA CYS A 323 2.27 2.66 10.57
C CYS A 323 2.61 4.14 10.68
N GLY A 324 1.72 4.93 11.30
CA GLY A 324 2.15 6.20 11.88
C GLY A 324 2.83 5.89 13.20
N SER A 325 4.13 6.19 13.35
CA SER A 325 4.77 6.23 14.65
C SER A 325 4.88 7.68 15.10
N SER A 326 4.42 7.98 16.32
CA SER A 326 4.79 9.21 16.99
C SER A 326 6.30 9.24 17.20
N SER A 327 6.94 10.31 16.78
CA SER A 327 8.31 10.67 17.15
C SER A 327 8.38 10.84 18.66
N ALA A 328 8.83 9.79 19.36
CA ALA A 328 9.14 9.85 20.79
C ALA A 328 10.13 8.74 21.18
N LEU A 329 11.24 8.60 20.46
CA LEU A 329 12.39 7.79 20.92
C LEU A 329 13.69 8.48 20.46
N THR A 330 14.05 9.54 21.17
CA THR A 330 15.45 9.97 21.35
C THR A 330 16.14 9.08 22.37
#